data_AF-A0A353VUL3-F1
#
_entry.id   AF-A0A353VUL3-F1
#
_cell.length_a   1.000
_cell.length_b   1.000
_cell.length_c   1.000
_cell.angle_alpha   90.00
_cell.angle_beta   90.00
_cell.angle_gamma   90.00
#
_symmetry.space_group_name_H-M   'P 1'
#
loop_
_entity.id
_entity.type
_entity.pdbx_description
1 polymer ?
#
loop_
_entity_poly.entity_id
_entity_poly.type
_entity_poly.pdbx_seq_one_letter_code
_entity_poly.pdbx_strand_id
1 'polypeptide(L)'
;MKNIYKQIRKNPDFIELIKLRKKISWSLTAIVVFCYFTFIIIIAFAPDIFSIKIFDDSVITLGIVIGLLVILLSIFLTGVYVYIANKKLEEKNLKILKKITAN
;
A
#
# COMPACT_ATOMS: atom_id res chain seq x y z
N MET A 1 -36.80 -4.91 -6.40
CA MET A 1 -35.41 -4.61 -5.99
C MET A 1 -34.34 -4.76 -7.09
N LYS A 2 -34.40 -5.72 -8.03
CA LYS A 2 -33.36 -5.91 -9.09
C LYS A 2 -33.16 -4.74 -10.09
N ASN A 3 -34.15 -3.85 -10.26
CA ASN A 3 -34.11 -2.79 -11.29
C ASN A 3 -33.27 -1.56 -10.92
N ILE A 4 -33.21 -1.20 -9.63
CA ILE A 4 -32.47 -0.01 -9.14
C ILE A 4 -30.96 -0.22 -9.31
N TYR A 5 -30.47 -1.43 -9.03
CA TYR A 5 -29.06 -1.81 -9.21
C TYR A 5 -28.57 -1.66 -10.67
N LYS A 6 -29.44 -1.91 -11.66
CA LYS A 6 -29.10 -1.81 -13.08
C LYS A 6 -29.00 -0.37 -13.56
N GLN A 7 -29.81 0.53 -13.00
CA GLN A 7 -29.78 1.97 -13.30
C GLN A 7 -28.58 2.66 -12.65
N ILE A 8 -28.24 2.31 -11.40
CA ILE A 8 -27.06 2.85 -10.70
C ILE A 8 -25.76 2.46 -11.41
N ARG A 9 -25.67 1.24 -11.96
CA ARG A 9 -24.48 0.77 -12.71
C ARG A 9 -24.26 1.48 -14.04
N LYS A 10 -25.30 2.10 -14.61
CA LYS A 10 -25.23 2.89 -15.86
C LYS A 10 -24.88 4.36 -15.62
N ASN A 11 -24.89 4.81 -14.38
CA ASN A 11 -24.59 6.20 -14.06
C ASN A 11 -23.07 6.43 -14.18
N PRO A 12 -22.59 7.33 -15.06
CA PRO A 12 -21.16 7.52 -15.33
C PRO A 12 -20.37 7.86 -14.07
N ASP A 13 -20.97 8.58 -13.12
CA ASP A 13 -20.36 8.92 -11.82
C ASP A 13 -20.08 7.67 -10.97
N PHE A 14 -20.95 6.66 -11.00
CA PHE A 14 -20.77 5.42 -10.24
C PHE A 14 -19.64 4.56 -10.82
N ILE A 15 -19.46 4.59 -12.15
CA ILE A 15 -18.37 3.90 -12.83
C ILE A 15 -17.03 4.58 -12.56
N GLU A 16 -16.99 5.91 -12.51
CA GLU A 16 -15.79 6.66 -12.12
C GLU A 16 -15.39 6.35 -10.66
N LEU A 17 -16.35 6.33 -9.73
CA LEU A 17 -16.10 5.97 -8.33
C LEU A 17 -15.52 4.56 -8.17
N ILE A 18 -16.05 3.59 -8.92
CA ILE A 18 -15.54 2.21 -8.92
C ILE A 18 -14.11 2.16 -9.51
N LYS A 19 -13.85 2.87 -10.62
CA LYS A 19 -12.50 2.93 -11.22
C LYS A 19 -11.48 3.57 -10.28
N LEU A 20 -11.87 4.62 -9.56
CA LEU A 20 -11.04 5.29 -8.55
C LEU A 20 -10.71 4.37 -7.38
N ARG A 21 -11.73 3.77 -6.76
CA ARG A 21 -11.53 2.78 -5.69
C ARG A 21 -10.64 1.63 -6.14
N LYS A 22 -10.89 1.10 -7.35
CA LYS A 22 -10.09 0.00 -7.90
C LYS A 22 -8.64 0.39 -8.12
N LYS A 23 -8.37 1.61 -8.59
CA LYS A 23 -7.01 2.12 -8.79
C LYS A 23 -6.25 2.27 -7.47
N ILE A 24 -6.93 2.69 -6.40
CA ILE A 24 -6.35 2.81 -5.06
C ILE A 24 -6.09 1.43 -4.44
N SER A 25 -7.05 0.51 -4.52
CA SER A 25 -6.84 -0.86 -4.03
C SER A 25 -5.71 -1.55 -4.77
N TRP A 26 -5.65 -1.45 -6.10
CA TRP A 26 -4.57 -2.06 -6.88
C TRP A 26 -3.20 -1.49 -6.53
N SER A 27 -3.14 -0.20 -6.25
CA SER A 27 -1.88 0.46 -5.98
C SER A 27 -1.38 0.16 -4.56
N LEU A 28 -2.30 -0.02 -3.59
CA LEU A 28 -1.99 -0.58 -2.28
C LEU A 28 -1.49 -2.03 -2.38
N THR A 29 -2.17 -2.87 -3.16
CA THR A 29 -1.75 -4.27 -3.38
C THR A 29 -0.36 -4.36 -4.01
N ALA A 30 -0.08 -3.56 -5.04
CA ALA A 30 1.20 -3.59 -5.74
C ALA A 30 2.38 -3.28 -4.80
N ILE A 31 2.18 -2.41 -3.81
CA ILE A 31 3.25 -2.02 -2.87
C ILE A 31 3.47 -3.07 -1.81
N VAL A 32 2.40 -3.64 -1.26
CA VAL A 32 2.53 -4.77 -0.34
C VAL A 32 3.29 -5.91 -1.02
N VAL A 33 2.94 -6.20 -2.28
CA VAL A 33 3.64 -7.20 -3.10
C VAL A 33 5.11 -6.81 -3.31
N PHE A 34 5.40 -5.57 -3.69
CA PHE A 34 6.77 -5.10 -3.91
C PHE A 34 7.64 -5.18 -2.66
N CYS A 35 7.14 -4.71 -1.52
CA CYS A 35 7.85 -4.79 -0.23
C CYS A 35 8.09 -6.26 0.17
N TYR A 36 7.09 -7.12 0.00
CA TYR A 36 7.18 -8.54 0.33
C TYR A 36 8.24 -9.25 -0.52
N PHE A 37 8.23 -9.07 -1.83
CA PHE A 37 9.24 -9.67 -2.72
C PHE A 37 10.64 -9.12 -2.45
N THR A 38 10.77 -7.82 -2.17
CA THR A 38 12.07 -7.22 -1.80
C THR A 38 12.63 -7.90 -0.54
N PHE A 39 11.81 -8.10 0.48
CA PHE A 39 12.22 -8.78 1.71
C PHE A 39 12.60 -10.25 1.47
N ILE A 40 11.81 -10.98 0.68
CA ILE A 40 12.11 -12.38 0.35
C ILE A 40 13.44 -12.50 -0.40
N ILE A 41 13.71 -11.64 -1.37
CA ILE A 41 14.97 -11.66 -2.13
C ILE A 41 16.16 -11.48 -1.19
N ILE A 42 16.09 -10.51 -0.27
CA ILE A 42 17.19 -10.27 0.68
C ILE A 42 17.45 -11.52 1.55
N ILE A 43 16.39 -12.15 2.05
CA ILE A 43 16.50 -13.39 2.85
C ILE A 43 17.06 -14.55 2.02
N ALA A 44 16.59 -14.70 0.77
CA ALA A 44 16.90 -15.86 -0.06
C ALA A 44 18.35 -15.85 -0.58
N PHE A 45 18.89 -14.68 -0.89
CA PHE A 45 20.23 -14.56 -1.51
C PHE A 45 21.36 -14.31 -0.50
N ALA A 46 21.06 -13.86 0.71
CA ALA A 46 22.09 -13.57 1.71
C ALA A 46 21.75 -14.12 3.12
N PRO A 47 21.34 -15.39 3.27
CA PRO A 47 20.95 -15.96 4.56
C PRO A 47 22.11 -15.98 5.56
N ASP A 48 23.35 -16.12 5.09
CA ASP A 48 24.55 -16.19 5.95
C ASP A 48 24.75 -14.90 6.76
N ILE A 49 24.37 -13.74 6.19
CA ILE A 49 24.40 -12.44 6.88
C ILE A 49 23.47 -12.48 8.11
N PHE A 50 22.36 -13.23 8.03
CA PHE A 50 21.39 -13.34 9.12
C PHE A 50 21.86 -14.27 10.25
N SER A 51 22.87 -15.11 10.00
CA SER A 51 23.44 -16.03 11.00
C SER A 51 24.64 -15.45 11.77
N ILE A 52 25.17 -14.31 11.34
CA ILE A 52 26.29 -13.64 12.02
C ILE A 52 25.80 -13.11 13.38
N LYS A 53 26.45 -13.54 14.47
CA LYS A 53 26.20 -13.00 15.81
C LYS A 53 26.87 -11.64 15.97
N ILE A 54 26.20 -10.70 16.63
CA ILE A 54 26.75 -9.34 16.85
C ILE A 54 27.72 -9.32 18.03
N PHE A 55 27.46 -10.15 19.05
CA PHE A 55 28.38 -10.38 20.17
C PHE A 55 28.56 -11.88 20.37
N ASP A 56 29.78 -12.32 20.67
CA ASP A 56 30.14 -13.74 20.86
C ASP A 56 29.27 -14.45 21.91
N ASP A 57 28.86 -13.71 22.95
CA ASP A 57 28.01 -14.21 24.06
C ASP A 57 26.50 -13.91 23.90
N SER A 58 26.08 -13.35 22.77
CA SER A 58 24.68 -12.96 22.55
C SER A 58 23.95 -13.89 21.58
N VAL A 59 22.63 -14.02 21.80
CA VAL A 59 21.70 -14.68 20.86
C VAL A 59 21.23 -13.73 19.75
N ILE A 60 21.66 -12.46 19.77
CA ILE A 60 21.24 -11.45 18.79
C ILE A 60 22.10 -11.58 17.55
N THR A 61 21.46 -11.99 16.44
CA THR A 61 22.10 -12.02 15.14
C THR A 61 21.91 -10.72 14.39
N LEU A 62 22.82 -10.44 13.46
CA LEU A 62 22.71 -9.33 12.51
C LEU A 62 21.40 -9.42 11.72
N GLY A 63 20.89 -10.63 11.52
CA GLY A 63 19.59 -10.87 10.91
C GLY A 63 18.40 -10.29 11.66
N ILE A 64 18.41 -10.32 13.00
CA ILE A 64 17.35 -9.70 13.81
C ILE A 64 17.35 -8.19 13.62
N VAL A 65 18.54 -7.56 13.61
CA VAL A 65 18.67 -6.11 13.43
C VAL A 65 18.24 -5.70 12.02
N ILE A 66 18.70 -6.42 10.99
CA ILE A 66 18.30 -6.17 9.60
C ILE A 66 16.79 -6.37 9.42
N GLY A 67 16.23 -7.44 10.00
CA GLY A 67 14.79 -7.71 9.97
C GLY A 67 13.97 -6.57 10.58
N LEU A 68 14.37 -6.07 11.76
CA LEU A 68 13.78 -4.89 12.39
C LEU A 68 13.84 -3.65 11.48
N LEU A 69 14.99 -3.41 10.86
CA LEU A 69 15.21 -2.27 9.97
C LEU A 69 14.29 -2.35 8.73
N VAL A 70 14.13 -3.55 8.15
CA VAL A 70 13.20 -3.79 7.05
C VAL A 70 11.74 -3.60 7.47
N ILE A 71 11.35 -4.06 8.66
CA ILE A 71 10.00 -3.83 9.18
C ILE A 71 9.72 -2.33 9.31
N LEU A 72 10.64 -1.57 9.91
CA LEU A 72 10.51 -0.12 10.04
C LEU A 72 10.44 0.57 8.68
N LEU A 73 11.30 0.20 7.73
CA LEU A 73 11.25 0.70 6.36
C LEU A 73 9.92 0.37 5.68
N SER A 74 9.40 -0.85 5.86
CA SER A 74 8.12 -1.28 5.28
C SER A 74 6.95 -0.45 5.83
N ILE A 75 6.93 -0.20 7.14
CA ILE A 75 5.91 0.65 7.78
C ILE A 75 6.04 2.09 7.25
N PHE A 76 7.26 2.62 7.16
CA PHE A 76 7.51 3.95 6.65
C PHE A 76 7.07 4.11 5.19
N LEU A 77 7.49 3.20 4.30
CA LEU A 77 7.06 3.19 2.89
C LEU A 77 5.54 3.09 2.77
N THR A 78 4.91 2.21 3.55
CA THR A 78 3.45 2.06 3.56
C THR A 78 2.79 3.37 3.98
N GLY A 79 3.28 4.03 5.02
CA GLY A 79 2.75 5.31 5.50
C GLY A 79 2.90 6.44 4.49
N VAL A 80 4.11 6.67 3.97
CA VAL A 80 4.39 7.68 2.92
C VAL A 80 3.52 7.43 1.70
N TYR A 81 3.37 6.17 1.32
CA TYR A 81 2.56 5.81 0.17
C TYR A 81 1.07 6.07 0.40
N VAL A 82 0.51 5.58 1.51
CA VAL A 82 -0.91 5.80 1.86
C VAL A 82 -1.20 7.28 1.91
N TYR A 83 -0.28 8.10 2.42
CA TYR A 83 -0.40 9.55 2.40
C TYR A 83 -0.49 10.12 0.98
N ILE A 84 0.40 9.72 0.07
CA ILE A 84 0.38 10.16 -1.34
C ILE A 84 -0.89 9.69 -2.06
N ALA A 85 -1.30 8.44 -1.85
CA ALA A 85 -2.50 7.86 -2.45
C ALA A 85 -3.77 8.56 -1.98
N ASN A 86 -3.88 8.84 -0.67
CA ASN A 86 -5.00 9.56 -0.08
C ASN A 86 -5.07 11.02 -0.59
N LYS A 87 -3.92 11.70 -0.68
CA LYS A 87 -3.85 13.06 -1.25
C LYS A 87 -4.34 13.09 -2.70
N LYS A 88 -3.99 12.10 -3.51
CA LYS A 88 -4.45 11.97 -4.91
C LYS A 88 -5.95 11.64 -5.03
N LEU A 89 -6.52 10.98 -4.02
CA LEU A 89 -7.95 10.71 -3.94
C LEU A 89 -8.73 11.96 -3.51
N GLU A 90 -8.24 12.70 -2.51
CA GLU A 90 -8.83 13.96 -2.06
C GLU A 90 -8.91 15.00 -3.18
N GLU A 91 -7.87 15.13 -4.00
CA GLU A 91 -7.84 16.07 -5.13
C GLU A 91 -9.00 15.84 -6.11
N LYS A 92 -9.41 14.58 -6.29
CA LYS A 92 -10.53 14.21 -7.16
C LYS A 92 -11.89 14.36 -6.46
N ASN A 93 -11.98 14.02 -5.18
CA ASN A 93 -13.21 14.22 -4.39
C ASN A 93 -13.58 15.70 -4.28
N LEU A 94 -12.59 16.59 -4.11
CA LEU A 94 -12.81 18.04 -4.04
C LEU A 94 -13.37 18.63 -5.35
N LYS A 95 -12.97 18.08 -6.51
CA LYS A 95 -13.53 18.48 -7.81
C LYS A 95 -15.00 18.10 -7.96
N ILE A 96 -15.40 16.94 -7.43
CA ILE A 96 -16.79 16.47 -7.47
C ILE A 96 -17.66 17.29 -6.51
N LEU A 97 -17.18 17.54 -5.29
CA LEU A 97 -17.91 18.36 -4.31
C LEU A 97 -18.12 19.81 -4.80
N LYS A 98 -17.10 20.45 -5.38
CA LYS A 98 -17.27 21.78 -5.99
C LYS A 98 -18.32 21.81 -7.10
N LYS A 99 -18.47 20.72 -7.86
CA LYS A 99 -19.44 20.65 -8.96
C LYS A 99 -20.88 20.45 -8.48
N ILE A 100 -21.07 19.86 -7.30
CA ILE A 100 -22.39 19.63 -6.69
C ILE A 100 -22.82 20.82 -5.84
N THR A 101 -21.90 21.52 -5.18
CA THR A 101 -22.23 22.71 -4.34
C THR A 101 -22.39 24.00 -5.17
N ALA A 102 -21.91 24.03 -6.41
CA ALA A 102 -22.04 25.19 -7.30
C ALA A 102 -23.31 25.17 -8.19
N ASN A 103 -24.21 24.22 -7.98
CA ASN A 103 -25.48 24.06 -8.69
C ASN A 103 -26.61 23.89 -7.66
#